data_AF-A0A2G1DEE9-F1
#
_entry.id   AF-A0A2G1DEE9-F1
#
_cell.length_a   1.000
_cell.length_b   1.000
_cell.length_c   1.000
_cell.angle_alpha   90.00
_cell.angle_beta   90.00
_cell.angle_gamma   90.00
#
_symmetry.space_group_name_H-M   'P 1'
#
loop_
_entity.id
_entity.type
_entity.pdbx_description
1 polymer ?
#
loop_
_entity_poly.entity_id
_entity_poly.type
_entity_poly.pdbx_seq_one_letter_code
_entity_poly.pdbx_strand_id
1 'polypeptide(L)'
;MTRILEEDLQLPSLYLINLKNGAITTTELSKLLRNLLNPKGEDLDILDNRTDDKFSQIVRNLTGTERPFVKNGFIYRESGRNKPLFITDKGKQFLKDNYEFVQYLFTNDFNFNDMIESFKSMNLPDNKNKKIKFLDENITIAEGQNKIIETKSYKRSNKLRNMAIEYYTKDGRIKCKACCFDFEDFYGDFGKGFIEIHHQKPVFMFDENELEKTIEEALDNVIPVCPNCHRMIHKRRTNYLSFEELKNYINTDLSFCSEQ
;
A
#
# COMPACT_ATOMS: atom_id res chain seq x y z
N MET A 1 15.83 8.06 6.93
CA MET A 1 15.36 6.87 6.19
C MET A 1 15.37 5.70 7.15
N THR A 2 14.24 5.04 7.33
CA THR A 2 14.07 3.97 8.32
C THR A 2 14.57 2.66 7.72
N ARG A 3 15.70 2.13 8.21
CA ARG A 3 16.28 0.86 7.75
C ARG A 3 15.25 -0.29 7.79
N ILE A 4 15.27 -1.15 6.76
CA ILE A 4 14.44 -2.36 6.73
C ILE A 4 14.99 -3.39 7.72
N LEU A 5 14.11 -3.96 8.53
CA LEU A 5 14.41 -5.05 9.46
C LEU A 5 13.89 -6.39 8.93
N GLU A 6 14.38 -7.49 9.49
CA GLU A 6 13.95 -8.84 9.10
C GLU A 6 12.45 -9.07 9.35
N GLU A 7 11.93 -8.55 10.47
CA GLU A 7 10.51 -8.65 10.83
C GLU A 7 9.58 -7.93 9.86
N ASP A 8 10.03 -6.81 9.27
CA ASP A 8 9.29 -6.03 8.27
C ASP A 8 9.01 -6.85 7.00
N LEU A 9 9.85 -7.85 6.73
CA LEU A 9 9.76 -8.66 5.51
C LEU A 9 8.90 -9.91 5.68
N GLN A 10 8.51 -10.31 6.89
CA GLN A 10 7.81 -11.57 7.11
C GLN A 10 6.46 -11.62 6.39
N LEU A 11 5.61 -10.60 6.59
CA LEU A 11 4.28 -10.55 6.01
C LEU A 11 4.28 -10.31 4.48
N PRO A 12 5.08 -9.37 3.93
CA PRO A 12 5.28 -9.26 2.48
C PRO A 12 5.79 -10.57 1.85
N SER A 13 6.68 -11.28 2.54
CA SER A 13 7.20 -12.56 2.04
C SER A 13 6.11 -13.63 2.00
N LEU A 14 5.29 -13.77 3.04
CA LEU A 14 4.18 -14.72 3.05
C LEU A 14 3.19 -14.44 1.92
N TYR A 15 2.87 -13.17 1.67
CA TYR A 15 2.02 -12.77 0.57
C TYR A 15 2.58 -13.19 -0.80
N LEU A 16 3.86 -12.88 -1.07
CA LEU A 16 4.52 -13.23 -2.33
C LEU A 16 4.65 -14.75 -2.51
N ILE A 17 4.94 -15.50 -1.45
CA ILE A 17 4.98 -16.97 -1.49
C ILE A 17 3.59 -17.53 -1.82
N ASN A 18 2.54 -16.98 -1.20
CA ASN A 18 1.16 -17.39 -1.45
C ASN A 18 0.73 -17.12 -2.91
N LEU A 19 1.09 -15.96 -3.48
CA LEU A 19 0.86 -15.65 -4.90
C LEU A 19 1.59 -16.59 -5.86
N LYS A 20 2.71 -17.18 -5.43
CA LYS A 20 3.49 -18.16 -6.19
C LYS A 20 3.05 -19.60 -5.90
N ASN A 21 1.75 -19.81 -5.68
CA ASN A 21 1.17 -21.12 -5.37
C ASN A 21 1.80 -21.80 -4.14
N GLY A 22 2.29 -21.02 -3.19
CA GLY A 22 2.82 -21.51 -1.91
C GLY A 22 4.30 -21.91 -1.93
N ALA A 23 5.03 -21.72 -3.04
CA ALA A 23 6.46 -22.05 -3.14
C ALA A 23 7.26 -20.98 -3.90
N ILE A 24 8.43 -20.60 -3.39
CA ILE A 24 9.31 -19.62 -4.06
C ILE A 24 10.80 -19.86 -3.76
N THR A 25 11.70 -19.55 -4.68
CA THR A 25 13.15 -19.55 -4.36
C THR A 25 13.56 -18.28 -3.63
N THR A 26 14.64 -18.31 -2.83
CA THR A 26 15.16 -17.10 -2.16
C THR A 26 15.57 -16.01 -3.16
N THR A 27 16.10 -16.41 -4.31
CA THR A 27 16.48 -15.48 -5.38
C THR A 27 15.26 -14.80 -5.98
N GLU A 28 14.19 -15.55 -6.26
CA GLU A 28 12.94 -14.99 -6.76
C GLU A 28 12.25 -14.13 -5.71
N LEU A 29 12.22 -14.57 -4.44
CA LEU A 29 11.70 -13.79 -3.32
C LEU A 29 12.44 -12.47 -3.16
N SER A 30 13.78 -12.48 -3.21
CA SER A 30 14.59 -11.26 -3.16
C SER A 30 14.24 -10.31 -4.31
N LYS A 31 14.10 -10.81 -5.55
CA LYS A 31 13.70 -10.00 -6.70
C LYS A 31 12.31 -9.39 -6.53
N LEU A 32 11.33 -10.19 -6.11
CA LEU A 32 9.96 -9.71 -5.90
C LEU A 32 9.89 -8.70 -4.76
N LEU A 33 10.55 -8.96 -3.63
CA LEU A 33 10.63 -8.02 -2.51
C LEU A 33 11.35 -6.73 -2.91
N ARG A 34 12.38 -6.78 -3.75
CA ARG A 34 13.02 -5.57 -4.29
C ARG A 34 12.08 -4.75 -5.16
N ASN A 35 11.31 -5.40 -6.02
CA ASN A 35 10.34 -4.69 -6.84
C ASN A 35 9.22 -4.10 -5.98
N LEU A 36 8.77 -4.87 -4.98
CA LEU A 36 7.68 -4.49 -4.09
C LEU A 36 8.07 -3.35 -3.14
N LEU A 37 9.27 -3.42 -2.58
CA LEU A 37 9.75 -2.52 -1.54
C LEU A 37 10.69 -1.45 -2.08
N ASN A 38 11.28 -1.59 -3.27
CA ASN A 38 12.15 -0.56 -3.87
C ASN A 38 13.18 0.04 -2.87
N PRO A 39 14.01 -0.79 -2.20
CA PRO A 39 14.89 -0.36 -1.12
C PRO A 39 15.83 0.79 -1.53
N LYS A 40 16.14 1.70 -0.61
CA LYS A 40 16.94 2.92 -0.85
C LYS A 40 18.03 3.11 0.20
N GLY A 41 18.98 4.00 -0.09
CA GLY A 41 20.02 4.41 0.86
C GLY A 41 20.87 3.24 1.32
N GLU A 42 21.06 3.12 2.64
CA GLU A 42 21.95 2.12 3.24
C GLU A 42 21.58 0.67 2.89
N ASP A 43 20.32 0.38 2.58
CA ASP A 43 19.88 -0.97 2.21
C ASP A 43 20.51 -1.44 0.88
N LEU A 44 21.03 -0.51 0.07
CA LEU A 44 21.74 -0.79 -1.18
C LEU A 44 23.27 -0.81 -1.00
N ASP A 45 23.80 -0.52 0.20
CA ASP A 45 25.24 -0.58 0.45
C ASP A 45 25.75 -2.01 0.38
N ILE A 46 26.98 -2.15 -0.11
CA ILE A 46 27.73 -3.40 -0.10
C ILE A 46 28.70 -3.36 1.08
N LEU A 47 28.69 -4.39 1.93
CA LEU A 47 29.62 -4.51 3.05
C LEU A 47 31.00 -4.96 2.58
N ASP A 48 32.06 -4.54 3.28
CA ASP A 48 33.43 -5.00 3.00
C ASP A 48 33.50 -6.54 3.01
N ASN A 49 34.12 -7.09 1.96
CA ASN A 49 34.26 -8.53 1.69
C ASN A 49 32.98 -9.27 1.24
N ARG A 50 31.97 -8.56 0.74
CA ARG A 50 30.75 -9.17 0.19
C ARG A 50 30.45 -8.72 -1.23
N THR A 51 29.70 -9.54 -1.95
CA THR A 51 29.21 -9.25 -3.30
C THR A 51 27.72 -8.89 -3.34
N ASP A 52 27.00 -9.10 -2.24
CA ASP A 52 25.58 -8.80 -2.08
C ASP A 52 25.33 -7.59 -1.15
N ASP A 53 24.33 -6.78 -1.48
CA ASP A 53 23.95 -5.59 -0.70
C ASP A 53 23.24 -5.95 0.63
N LYS A 54 23.13 -4.96 1.52
CA LYS A 54 22.48 -5.13 2.83
C LYS A 54 21.04 -5.68 2.70
N PHE A 55 20.26 -5.25 1.72
CA PHE A 55 18.90 -5.76 1.48
C PHE A 55 18.88 -7.26 1.16
N SER A 56 19.74 -7.71 0.23
CA SER A 56 19.86 -9.13 -0.11
C SER A 56 20.28 -9.94 1.10
N GLN A 57 21.14 -9.40 1.95
CA GLN A 57 21.53 -10.03 3.19
C GLN A 57 20.36 -10.16 4.18
N ILE A 58 19.48 -9.16 4.28
CA ILE A 58 18.28 -9.24 5.13
C ILE A 58 17.34 -10.35 4.62
N VAL A 59 17.07 -10.43 3.30
CA VAL A 59 16.24 -11.50 2.73
C VAL A 59 16.89 -12.88 2.94
N ARG A 60 18.22 -12.99 2.84
CA ARG A 60 18.93 -14.23 3.12
C ARG A 60 18.80 -14.64 4.59
N ASN A 61 18.95 -13.69 5.51
CA ASN A 61 18.78 -13.92 6.94
C ASN A 61 17.35 -14.33 7.29
N LEU A 62 16.35 -13.64 6.75
CA LEU A 62 14.93 -13.95 6.93
C LEU A 62 14.61 -15.43 6.68
N THR A 63 15.28 -16.04 5.71
CA THR A 63 15.00 -17.41 5.25
C THR A 63 15.95 -18.46 5.84
N GLY A 64 16.73 -18.10 6.87
CA GLY A 64 17.62 -18.99 7.60
C GLY A 64 16.88 -19.87 8.60
N THR A 65 17.31 -21.13 8.76
CA THR A 65 16.61 -22.12 9.60
C THR A 65 16.48 -21.70 11.07
N GLU A 66 17.50 -21.04 11.62
CA GLU A 66 17.53 -20.58 13.01
C GLU A 66 16.79 -19.26 13.24
N ARG A 67 16.25 -18.66 12.18
CA ARG A 67 15.71 -17.30 12.21
C ARG A 67 14.22 -17.32 12.54
N PRO A 68 13.69 -16.30 13.22
CA PRO A 68 12.32 -16.33 13.74
C PRO A 68 11.27 -16.70 12.70
N PHE A 69 11.42 -16.26 11.46
CA PHE A 69 10.45 -16.55 10.40
C PHE A 69 10.30 -18.06 10.10
N VAL A 70 11.42 -18.80 10.07
CA VAL A 70 11.45 -20.25 9.89
C VAL A 70 11.20 -20.97 11.22
N LYS A 71 11.87 -20.54 12.30
CA LYS A 71 11.78 -21.15 13.63
C LYS A 71 10.38 -21.08 14.24
N ASN A 72 9.65 -20.00 14.01
CA ASN A 72 8.26 -19.87 14.44
C ASN A 72 7.29 -20.65 13.53
N GLY A 73 7.79 -21.27 12.47
CA GLY A 73 7.03 -22.17 11.60
C GLY A 73 6.12 -21.44 10.62
N PHE A 74 6.44 -20.22 10.19
CA PHE A 74 5.66 -19.54 9.13
C PHE A 74 6.01 -20.04 7.73
N ILE A 75 7.27 -20.41 7.53
CA ILE A 75 7.77 -21.02 6.30
C ILE A 75 8.70 -22.20 6.65
N TYR A 76 8.95 -23.07 5.68
CA TYR A 76 10.01 -24.07 5.78
C TYR A 76 10.80 -24.18 4.47
N ARG A 77 11.98 -24.78 4.55
CA ARG A 77 12.83 -25.08 3.39
C ARG A 77 13.18 -26.56 3.37
N GLU A 78 13.08 -27.19 2.21
CA GLU A 78 13.62 -28.52 2.00
C GLU A 78 15.16 -28.52 2.01
N SER A 79 15.77 -29.56 2.55
CA SER A 79 17.23 -29.70 2.57
C SER A 79 17.80 -29.81 1.14
N GLY A 80 18.72 -28.90 0.79
CA GLY A 80 19.42 -28.92 -0.51
C GLY A 80 19.74 -27.51 -1.06
N ARG A 81 20.72 -27.41 -1.96
CA ARG A 81 21.04 -26.13 -2.64
C ARG A 81 19.90 -25.74 -3.59
N ASN A 82 19.57 -24.44 -3.64
CA ASN A 82 18.53 -23.86 -4.50
C ASN A 82 17.11 -24.44 -4.32
N LYS A 83 16.82 -25.05 -3.17
CA LYS A 83 15.48 -25.55 -2.88
C LYS A 83 14.50 -24.42 -2.56
N PRO A 84 13.24 -24.55 -3.00
CA PRO A 84 12.21 -23.55 -2.72
C PRO A 84 11.89 -23.49 -1.22
N LEU A 85 11.40 -22.32 -0.83
CA LEU A 85 10.74 -22.02 0.42
C LEU A 85 9.25 -22.29 0.24
N PHE A 86 8.64 -22.89 1.26
CA PHE A 86 7.22 -23.20 1.27
C PHE A 86 6.53 -22.50 2.44
N ILE A 87 5.33 -21.98 2.18
CA ILE A 87 4.48 -21.44 3.24
C ILE A 87 3.81 -22.59 4.00
N THR A 88 3.82 -22.54 5.34
CA THR A 88 3.12 -23.51 6.20
C THR A 88 1.65 -23.10 6.37
N ASP A 89 0.83 -23.98 6.95
CA ASP A 89 -0.54 -23.61 7.32
C ASP A 89 -0.59 -22.53 8.39
N LYS A 90 0.39 -22.49 9.31
CA LYS A 90 0.55 -21.39 10.26
C LYS A 90 0.89 -20.07 9.56
N GLY A 91 1.76 -20.11 8.55
CA GLY A 91 2.06 -18.97 7.68
C GLY A 91 0.84 -18.48 6.91
N LYS A 92 0.05 -19.41 6.35
CA LYS A 92 -1.22 -19.09 5.66
C LYS A 92 -2.23 -18.48 6.62
N GLN A 93 -2.35 -19.00 7.84
CA GLN A 93 -3.27 -18.46 8.85
C GLN A 93 -2.85 -17.05 9.26
N PHE A 94 -1.56 -16.83 9.54
CA PHE A 94 -1.03 -15.49 9.83
C PHE A 94 -1.25 -14.52 8.67
N LEU A 95 -1.06 -14.95 7.42
CA LEU A 95 -1.38 -14.15 6.24
C LEU A 95 -2.88 -13.88 6.16
N LYS A 96 -3.74 -14.86 6.43
CA LYS A 96 -5.21 -14.73 6.40
C LYS A 96 -5.69 -13.71 7.44
N ASP A 97 -5.15 -13.76 8.64
CA ASP A 97 -5.47 -12.84 9.74
C ASP A 97 -5.09 -11.39 9.40
N ASN A 98 -4.13 -11.21 8.48
CA ASN A 98 -3.66 -9.92 7.99
C ASN A 98 -3.98 -9.67 6.51
N TYR A 99 -4.85 -10.48 5.89
CA TYR A 99 -4.97 -10.50 4.42
C TYR A 99 -5.57 -9.21 3.89
N GLU A 100 -6.57 -8.67 4.59
CA GLU A 100 -7.19 -7.39 4.24
C GLU A 100 -6.18 -6.23 4.31
N PHE A 101 -5.25 -6.28 5.26
CA PHE A 101 -4.18 -5.31 5.42
C PHE A 101 -3.18 -5.36 4.28
N VAL A 102 -2.72 -6.56 4.01
CA VAL A 102 -1.79 -6.85 2.94
C VAL A 102 -2.40 -6.47 1.60
N GLN A 103 -3.66 -6.84 1.38
CA GLN A 103 -4.39 -6.46 0.18
C GLN A 103 -4.49 -4.94 0.09
N TYR A 104 -4.98 -4.24 1.11
CA TYR A 104 -5.07 -2.77 1.11
C TYR A 104 -3.73 -2.09 0.82
N LEU A 105 -2.64 -2.54 1.46
CA LEU A 105 -1.31 -1.99 1.23
C LEU A 105 -0.79 -2.20 -0.19
N PHE A 106 -1.19 -3.30 -0.82
CA PHE A 106 -0.72 -3.67 -2.16
C PHE A 106 -1.70 -3.28 -3.28
N THR A 107 -2.97 -3.04 -2.96
CA THR A 107 -3.99 -2.56 -3.91
C THR A 107 -4.09 -1.05 -3.92
N ASN A 108 -3.74 -0.39 -2.82
CA ASN A 108 -3.71 1.06 -2.73
C ASN A 108 -2.27 1.53 -2.75
N ASP A 109 -2.05 2.59 -3.48
CA ASP A 109 -0.74 2.90 -4.03
C ASP A 109 0.09 3.77 -3.08
N PHE A 110 0.49 3.17 -1.96
CA PHE A 110 1.31 3.82 -0.95
C PHE A 110 2.79 3.80 -1.28
N ASN A 111 3.51 4.85 -0.88
CA ASN A 111 4.96 4.89 -1.04
C ASN A 111 5.66 3.89 -0.10
N PHE A 112 6.92 3.59 -0.41
CA PHE A 112 7.72 2.59 0.30
C PHE A 112 7.86 2.84 1.81
N ASN A 113 8.17 4.07 2.21
CA ASN A 113 8.39 4.38 3.62
C ASN A 113 7.10 4.19 4.41
N ASP A 114 5.98 4.66 3.85
CA ASP A 114 4.68 4.51 4.47
C ASP A 114 4.29 3.04 4.60
N MET A 115 4.54 2.22 3.57
CA MET A 115 4.30 0.77 3.65
C MET A 115 5.12 0.10 4.76
N ILE A 116 6.42 0.41 4.86
CA ILE A 116 7.29 -0.16 5.89
C ILE A 116 6.88 0.28 7.29
N GLU A 117 6.61 1.57 7.50
CA GLU A 117 6.10 2.07 8.79
C GLU A 117 4.80 1.37 9.18
N SER A 118 3.96 1.08 8.20
CA SER A 118 2.73 0.34 8.38
C SER A 118 2.97 -1.10 8.80
N PHE A 119 3.87 -1.83 8.14
CA PHE A 119 4.26 -3.18 8.55
C PHE A 119 4.88 -3.18 9.97
N LYS A 120 5.71 -2.18 10.30
CA LYS A 120 6.30 -2.01 11.64
C LYS A 120 5.25 -1.85 12.73
N SER A 121 4.21 -1.04 12.47
CA SER A 121 3.13 -0.80 13.44
C SER A 121 2.33 -2.06 13.81
N MET A 122 2.33 -3.09 12.95
CA MET A 122 1.63 -4.36 13.19
C MET A 122 2.43 -5.35 14.03
N ASN A 123 3.76 -5.27 14.00
CA ASN A 123 4.62 -6.19 14.74
C ASN A 123 4.75 -5.84 16.23
N LEU A 124 4.15 -4.73 16.68
CA LEU A 124 4.17 -4.29 18.08
C LEU A 124 3.31 -5.22 18.99
N PRO A 125 3.83 -5.71 20.12
CA PRO A 125 3.18 -6.71 20.98
C PRO A 125 1.78 -6.32 21.50
N ASP A 126 1.55 -5.02 21.71
CA ASP A 126 0.31 -4.48 22.28
C ASP A 126 -0.82 -4.32 21.25
N ASN A 127 -0.54 -4.54 19.96
CA ASN A 127 -1.46 -4.23 18.86
C ASN A 127 -2.27 -5.44 18.36
N LYS A 128 -2.17 -6.59 19.03
CA LYS A 128 -2.85 -7.86 18.64
C LYS A 128 -4.38 -7.77 18.56
N ASN A 129 -4.99 -6.69 19.07
CA ASN A 129 -6.44 -6.48 19.08
C ASN A 129 -6.92 -5.26 18.27
N LYS A 130 -6.06 -4.45 17.65
CA LYS A 130 -6.55 -3.38 16.77
C LYS A 130 -6.91 -3.96 15.41
N LYS A 131 -8.21 -4.22 15.20
CA LYS A 131 -8.75 -4.50 13.87
C LYS A 131 -8.45 -3.31 12.96
N ILE A 132 -7.49 -3.49 12.07
CA ILE A 132 -7.15 -2.47 11.08
C ILE A 132 -8.33 -2.32 10.14
N LYS A 133 -8.79 -1.08 9.97
CA LYS A 133 -9.94 -0.77 9.14
C LYS A 133 -9.49 0.04 7.95
N PHE A 134 -9.62 -0.59 6.81
CA PHE A 134 -9.32 -0.02 5.51
C PHE A 134 -10.46 0.88 5.06
N LEU A 135 -10.11 2.08 4.63
CA LEU A 135 -11.01 3.03 4.00
C LEU A 135 -10.53 3.12 2.55
N ASP A 136 -10.91 2.19 1.68
CA ASP A 136 -10.73 2.42 0.25
C ASP A 136 -11.79 1.68 -0.57
N GLU A 137 -12.32 2.40 -1.56
CA GLU A 137 -13.30 1.92 -2.54
C GLU A 137 -12.62 1.51 -3.85
N ASN A 138 -11.38 1.97 -4.08
CA ASN A 138 -10.60 1.72 -5.27
C ASN A 138 -9.81 0.41 -5.21
N ILE A 139 -10.26 -0.57 -4.41
CA ILE A 139 -9.80 -1.96 -4.54
C ILE A 139 -10.13 -2.34 -5.99
N THR A 140 -9.14 -2.16 -6.86
CA THR A 140 -9.28 -2.40 -8.28
C THR A 140 -9.61 -3.86 -8.38
N ILE A 141 -10.86 -4.15 -8.76
CA ILE A 141 -11.34 -5.49 -9.01
C ILE A 141 -10.48 -6.01 -10.15
N ALA A 142 -9.48 -6.81 -9.82
CA ALA A 142 -8.86 -7.67 -10.80
C ALA A 142 -9.99 -8.56 -11.33
N GLU A 143 -10.26 -8.49 -12.65
CA GLU A 143 -11.12 -9.46 -13.31
C GLU A 143 -10.64 -10.86 -12.91
N GLY A 144 -11.41 -11.56 -12.06
CA GLY A 144 -11.16 -12.97 -11.77
C GLY A 144 -11.31 -13.45 -10.32
N GLN A 145 -11.38 -12.59 -9.30
CA GLN A 145 -11.71 -13.08 -7.94
C GLN A 145 -12.66 -12.14 -7.20
N ASN A 146 -13.96 -12.39 -7.38
CA ASN A 146 -15.01 -11.85 -6.52
C ASN A 146 -14.86 -12.48 -5.12
N LYS A 147 -14.25 -11.75 -4.19
CA LYS A 147 -14.40 -12.02 -2.77
C LYS A 147 -15.00 -10.80 -2.09
N ILE A 148 -16.30 -10.92 -1.84
CA ILE A 148 -17.08 -9.98 -1.06
C ILE A 148 -16.56 -10.04 0.38
N ILE A 149 -16.04 -8.93 0.89
CA ILE A 149 -15.62 -8.76 2.29
C ILE A 149 -16.61 -7.80 2.97
N GLU A 150 -17.09 -8.17 4.16
CA GLU A 150 -18.33 -7.71 4.80
C GLU A 150 -18.37 -6.23 5.26
N THR A 151 -19.25 -5.45 4.61
CA THR A 151 -20.22 -4.44 5.10
C THR A 151 -19.91 -3.33 6.13
N LYS A 152 -18.87 -3.39 6.99
CA LYS A 152 -18.60 -2.31 7.99
C LYS A 152 -17.52 -1.31 7.56
N SER A 153 -16.43 -1.76 6.94
CA SER A 153 -15.39 -0.89 6.36
C SER A 153 -15.95 -0.05 5.22
N TYR A 154 -16.74 -0.67 4.35
CA TYR A 154 -17.42 -0.03 3.22
C TYR A 154 -18.27 1.19 3.65
N LYS A 155 -19.03 1.08 4.74
CA LYS A 155 -19.84 2.20 5.26
C LYS A 155 -19.01 3.38 5.76
N ARG A 156 -17.79 3.13 6.25
CA ARG A 156 -16.87 4.16 6.75
C ARG A 156 -16.08 4.82 5.63
N SER A 157 -15.68 4.03 4.62
CA SER A 157 -15.03 4.55 3.43
C SER A 157 -15.94 5.54 2.72
N ASN A 158 -17.21 5.17 2.56
CA ASN A 158 -18.23 6.08 2.03
C ASN A 158 -18.39 7.34 2.90
N LYS A 159 -18.27 7.26 4.23
CA LYS A 159 -18.34 8.44 5.11
C LYS A 159 -17.15 9.38 4.85
N LEU A 160 -15.92 8.88 4.88
CA LEU A 160 -14.73 9.71 4.62
C LEU A 160 -14.74 10.27 3.19
N ARG A 161 -15.13 9.46 2.19
CA ARG A 161 -15.30 9.90 0.81
C ARG A 161 -16.32 11.02 0.71
N ASN A 162 -17.53 10.84 1.25
CA ASN A 162 -18.58 11.85 1.17
C ASN A 162 -18.13 13.15 1.85
N MET A 163 -17.46 13.04 3.01
CA MET A 163 -16.89 14.18 3.70
C MET A 163 -15.77 14.85 2.89
N ALA A 164 -14.93 14.08 2.20
CA ALA A 164 -13.90 14.62 1.31
C ALA A 164 -14.53 15.32 0.11
N ILE A 165 -15.56 14.74 -0.50
CA ILE A 165 -16.33 15.37 -1.57
C ILE A 165 -16.92 16.69 -1.06
N GLU A 166 -17.60 16.69 0.09
CA GLU A 166 -18.16 17.90 0.70
C GLU A 166 -17.09 18.95 0.98
N TYR A 167 -15.95 18.55 1.57
CA TYR A 167 -14.84 19.44 1.92
C TYR A 167 -14.16 20.07 0.69
N TYR A 168 -13.96 19.28 -0.36
CA TYR A 168 -13.28 19.74 -1.58
C TYR A 168 -14.24 20.37 -2.61
N THR A 169 -15.55 20.25 -2.42
CA THR A 169 -16.53 20.91 -3.29
C THR A 169 -16.60 22.40 -2.97
N LYS A 170 -16.27 23.23 -3.95
CA LYS A 170 -16.42 24.70 -3.89
C LYS A 170 -17.44 25.14 -4.93
N ASP A 171 -18.39 25.98 -4.54
CA ASP A 171 -19.46 26.48 -5.43
C ASP A 171 -20.22 25.37 -6.18
N GLY A 172 -20.41 24.22 -5.51
CA GLY A 172 -21.07 23.05 -6.08
C GLY A 172 -20.22 22.23 -7.05
N ARG A 173 -18.93 22.57 -7.22
CA ARG A 173 -18.00 21.93 -8.14
C ARG A 173 -16.79 21.33 -7.42
N ILE A 174 -16.28 20.22 -7.96
CA ILE A 174 -15.10 19.53 -7.43
C ILE A 174 -14.15 19.20 -8.58
N LYS A 175 -12.95 19.75 -8.50
CA LYS A 175 -11.94 19.65 -9.56
C LYS A 175 -10.82 18.71 -9.13
N CYS A 176 -10.18 18.09 -10.11
CA CYS A 176 -8.94 17.36 -9.87
C CYS A 176 -7.88 18.31 -9.27
N LYS A 177 -7.36 18.00 -8.08
CA LYS A 177 -6.35 18.83 -7.41
C LYS A 177 -5.04 18.92 -8.21
N ALA A 178 -4.80 17.96 -9.12
CA ALA A 178 -3.58 17.88 -9.91
C ALA A 178 -3.66 18.66 -11.24
N CYS A 179 -4.72 18.44 -12.03
CA CYS A 179 -4.86 19.04 -13.37
C CYS A 179 -6.05 19.99 -13.52
N CYS A 180 -6.78 20.26 -12.44
CA CYS A 180 -8.00 21.10 -12.38
C CYS A 180 -9.13 20.68 -13.31
N PHE A 181 -9.08 19.46 -13.87
CA PHE A 181 -10.18 18.94 -14.67
C PHE A 181 -11.45 18.85 -13.82
N ASP A 182 -12.52 19.46 -14.33
CA ASP A 182 -13.85 19.42 -13.77
C ASP A 182 -14.73 18.58 -14.70
N PHE A 183 -15.32 17.51 -14.15
CA PHE A 183 -16.15 16.60 -14.94
C PHE A 183 -17.49 17.23 -15.32
N GLU A 184 -18.05 18.10 -14.48
CA GLU A 184 -19.34 18.74 -14.75
C GLU A 184 -19.17 19.89 -15.75
N ASP A 185 -18.02 20.57 -15.79
CA ASP A 185 -17.71 21.57 -16.84
C ASP A 185 -17.54 20.90 -18.21
N PHE A 186 -16.90 19.72 -18.26
CA PHE A 186 -16.62 19.04 -19.53
C PHE A 186 -17.79 18.19 -20.03
N TYR A 187 -18.48 17.47 -19.14
CA TYR A 187 -19.54 16.50 -19.49
C TYR A 187 -20.95 16.97 -19.09
N GLY A 188 -21.11 18.16 -18.48
CA GLY A 188 -22.38 18.60 -17.92
C GLY A 188 -22.83 17.72 -16.75
N ASP A 189 -24.14 17.65 -16.52
CA ASP A 189 -24.74 16.86 -15.42
C ASP A 189 -24.29 15.40 -15.38
N PHE A 190 -23.92 14.81 -16.52
CA PHE A 190 -23.42 13.44 -16.59
C PHE A 190 -22.09 13.23 -15.87
N GLY A 191 -21.26 14.28 -15.77
CA GLY A 191 -19.97 14.24 -15.07
C GLY A 191 -20.07 14.38 -13.55
N LYS A 192 -21.25 14.69 -13.02
CA LYS A 192 -21.43 14.99 -11.59
C LYS A 192 -21.04 13.81 -10.71
N GLY A 193 -20.19 14.08 -9.71
CA GLY A 193 -19.73 13.08 -8.74
C GLY A 193 -18.74 12.04 -9.26
N PHE A 194 -18.25 12.19 -10.50
CA PHE A 194 -17.34 11.21 -11.13
C PHE A 194 -15.88 11.32 -10.65
N ILE A 195 -15.52 12.38 -9.92
CA ILE A 195 -14.18 12.56 -9.38
C ILE A 195 -13.82 11.43 -8.41
N GLU A 196 -12.57 10.99 -8.43
CA GLU A 196 -12.05 9.94 -7.54
C GLU A 196 -11.36 10.59 -6.33
N ILE A 197 -11.46 9.96 -5.16
CA ILE A 197 -10.74 10.37 -3.95
C ILE A 197 -9.57 9.41 -3.76
N HIS A 198 -8.36 9.96 -3.71
CA HIS A 198 -7.11 9.20 -3.62
C HIS A 198 -6.42 9.43 -2.27
N HIS A 199 -6.01 8.34 -1.60
CA HIS A 199 -5.29 8.36 -0.33
C HIS A 199 -3.79 8.59 -0.54
N GLN A 200 -3.23 9.62 0.10
CA GLN A 200 -1.80 9.95 0.00
C GLN A 200 -0.93 9.04 0.88
N LYS A 201 -1.44 8.65 2.05
CA LYS A 201 -0.79 7.74 3.01
C LYS A 201 -1.75 6.63 3.44
N PRO A 202 -1.23 5.47 3.89
CA PRO A 202 -2.06 4.42 4.43
C PRO A 202 -2.81 4.89 5.68
N VAL A 203 -4.13 4.68 5.72
CA VAL A 203 -4.93 4.94 6.91
C VAL A 203 -4.90 3.71 7.80
N PHE A 204 -3.87 3.63 8.62
CA PHE A 204 -3.88 2.75 9.77
C PHE A 204 -4.04 3.64 10.99
N MET A 205 -4.75 3.16 12.00
CA MET A 205 -4.90 3.85 13.29
C MET A 205 -6.06 4.83 13.45
N PHE A 206 -7.29 4.46 13.09
CA PHE A 206 -8.43 5.07 13.79
C PHE A 206 -9.23 4.00 14.51
N ASP A 207 -9.13 4.03 15.84
CA ASP A 207 -10.08 3.35 16.71
C ASP A 207 -11.50 3.84 16.37
N GLU A 208 -12.54 3.02 16.59
CA GLU A 208 -13.92 3.46 16.31
C GLU A 208 -14.29 4.74 17.08
N ASN A 209 -13.61 4.98 18.20
CA ASN A 209 -13.78 6.12 19.09
C ASN A 209 -12.89 7.32 18.75
N GLU A 210 -11.98 7.21 17.78
CA GLU A 210 -11.06 8.27 17.36
C GLU A 210 -11.35 8.80 15.95
N LEU A 211 -12.17 8.09 15.16
CA LEU A 211 -12.63 8.51 13.84
C LEU A 211 -13.30 9.88 13.81
N GLU A 212 -13.89 10.34 14.92
CA GLU A 212 -14.50 11.68 15.01
C GLU A 212 -13.50 12.76 15.46
N LYS A 213 -12.42 12.40 16.15
CA LYS A 213 -11.38 13.34 16.62
C LYS A 213 -10.30 13.63 15.57
N THR A 214 -10.31 12.91 14.44
CA THR A 214 -9.22 12.88 13.45
C THR A 214 -9.72 13.13 12.02
N ILE A 215 -10.96 13.58 11.86
CA ILE A 215 -11.56 13.87 10.54
C ILE A 215 -10.71 14.86 9.74
N GLU A 216 -10.19 15.91 10.37
CA GLU A 216 -9.32 16.88 9.71
C GLU A 216 -8.04 16.22 9.20
N GLU A 217 -7.37 15.42 10.04
CA GLU A 217 -6.17 14.66 9.65
C GLU A 217 -6.45 13.63 8.55
N ALA A 218 -7.64 13.01 8.58
CA ALA A 218 -8.09 12.07 7.55
C ALA A 218 -8.41 12.76 6.21
N LEU A 219 -8.98 13.98 6.25
CA LEU A 219 -9.25 14.81 5.07
C LEU A 219 -7.96 15.34 4.44
N ASP A 220 -6.95 15.68 5.25
CA ASP A 220 -5.61 16.05 4.76
C ASP A 220 -4.91 14.91 4.02
N ASN A 221 -5.24 13.67 4.39
CA ASN A 221 -4.67 12.47 3.78
C ASN A 221 -5.35 12.02 2.49
N VAL A 222 -6.44 12.68 2.06
CA VAL A 222 -7.14 12.36 0.81
C VAL A 222 -7.22 13.55 -0.12
N ILE A 223 -7.19 13.29 -1.44
CA ILE A 223 -7.28 14.34 -2.46
C ILE A 223 -8.19 13.94 -3.62
N PRO A 224 -8.95 14.89 -4.20
CA PRO A 224 -9.72 14.64 -5.41
C PRO A 224 -8.79 14.59 -6.63
N VAL A 225 -8.89 13.53 -7.42
CA VAL A 225 -8.13 13.32 -8.65
C VAL A 225 -9.06 12.81 -9.76
N CYS A 226 -8.77 13.17 -11.02
CA CYS A 226 -9.45 12.54 -12.16
C CYS A 226 -8.82 11.16 -12.45
N PRO A 227 -9.52 10.24 -13.14
CA PRO A 227 -9.00 8.90 -13.43
C PRO A 227 -7.69 8.91 -14.19
N ASN A 228 -7.46 9.91 -15.06
CA ASN A 228 -6.18 10.04 -15.77
C ASN A 228 -5.03 10.36 -14.80
N CYS A 229 -5.21 11.35 -13.92
CA CYS A 229 -4.22 11.70 -12.89
C CYS A 229 -4.02 10.55 -11.91
N HIS A 230 -5.10 9.91 -11.48
CA HIS A 230 -5.05 8.73 -10.62
C HIS A 230 -4.21 7.63 -11.26
N ARG A 231 -4.46 7.29 -12.53
CA ARG A 231 -3.64 6.33 -13.27
C ARG A 231 -2.18 6.77 -13.45
N MET A 232 -1.90 8.07 -13.54
CA MET A 232 -0.53 8.58 -13.62
C MET A 232 0.23 8.47 -12.29
N ILE A 233 -0.44 8.69 -11.15
CA ILE A 233 0.11 8.39 -9.80
C ILE A 233 0.57 6.92 -9.77
N HIS A 234 -0.22 6.03 -10.36
CA HIS A 234 -0.01 4.58 -10.33
C HIS A 234 0.82 4.02 -11.49
N LYS A 235 1.31 4.88 -12.38
CA LYS A 235 2.02 4.44 -13.59
C LYS A 235 3.27 3.62 -13.27
N ARG A 236 3.95 3.95 -12.16
CA ARG A 236 5.14 3.23 -11.68
C ARG A 236 4.78 2.39 -10.45
N ARG A 237 4.48 1.11 -10.67
CA ARG A 237 4.12 0.13 -9.62
C ARG A 237 5.12 -0.01 -8.46
N THR A 238 6.35 0.45 -8.63
CA THR A 238 7.43 0.34 -7.63
C THR A 238 7.81 1.70 -7.01
N ASN A 239 7.24 2.80 -7.52
CA ASN A 239 7.51 4.15 -7.06
C ASN A 239 6.40 5.10 -7.53
N TYR A 240 5.26 5.03 -6.85
CA TYR A 240 4.14 5.93 -7.11
C TYR A 240 4.57 7.38 -7.00
N LEU A 241 3.99 8.22 -7.84
CA LEU A 241 4.23 9.65 -7.75
C LEU A 241 3.43 10.20 -6.58
N SER A 242 4.08 10.88 -5.66
CA SER A 242 3.35 11.79 -4.78
C SER A 242 2.56 12.81 -5.59
N PHE A 243 1.55 13.40 -4.97
CA PHE A 243 0.78 14.48 -5.57
C PHE A 243 1.67 15.61 -6.11
N GLU A 244 2.69 16.02 -5.34
CA GLU A 244 3.65 17.05 -5.74
C GLU A 244 4.53 16.59 -6.90
N GLU A 245 4.96 15.34 -6.93
CA GLU A 245 5.70 14.79 -8.06
C GLU A 245 4.85 14.73 -9.32
N LEU A 246 3.57 14.33 -9.22
CA LEU A 246 2.65 14.31 -10.35
C LEU A 246 2.53 15.70 -10.99
N LYS A 247 2.39 16.76 -10.17
CA LYS A 247 2.33 18.14 -10.65
C LYS A 247 3.53 18.52 -11.51
N ASN A 248 4.73 18.05 -11.17
CA ASN A 248 5.94 18.31 -11.95
C ASN A 248 5.91 17.67 -13.36
N TYR A 249 5.05 16.67 -13.60
CA TYR A 249 4.89 16.06 -14.93
C TYR A 249 3.73 16.66 -15.74
N ILE A 250 2.87 17.47 -15.13
CA ILE A 250 1.74 18.10 -15.83
C ILE A 250 2.28 19.28 -16.63
N ASN A 251 2.46 19.07 -17.92
CA ASN A 251 3.09 20.02 -18.81
C ASN A 251 2.02 20.79 -19.59
N THR A 252 1.43 21.82 -18.98
CA THR A 252 0.59 22.79 -19.70
C THR A 252 0.41 24.06 -18.89
N ASP A 253 0.16 25.15 -19.60
CA ASP A 253 -0.32 26.42 -19.05
C ASP A 253 -1.67 26.17 -18.35
N LEU A 254 -1.64 25.98 -17.04
CA LEU A 254 -2.79 25.76 -16.16
C LEU A 254 -3.54 27.09 -15.88
N SER A 255 -3.60 27.98 -16.86
CA SER A 255 -4.27 29.29 -16.74
C SER A 255 -5.79 29.19 -16.52
N PHE A 256 -6.38 28.01 -16.70
CA PHE A 256 -7.76 27.72 -16.28
C PHE A 256 -7.86 27.19 -14.83
N CYS A 257 -6.73 26.91 -14.17
CA CYS A 257 -6.65 26.68 -12.73
C CYS A 257 -6.62 27.98 -11.92
N SER A 258 -6.44 29.16 -12.56
CA SER A 258 -6.39 30.40 -11.78
C SER A 258 -7.74 30.72 -11.16
N GLU A 259 -7.65 30.94 -9.84
CA GLU A 259 -8.68 31.27 -8.85
C GLU A 259 -9.50 30.09 -8.29
N GLN A 260 -8.94 29.39 -7.30
CA GLN A 260 -9.33 29.44 -5.86
C GLN A 260 -8.96 28.20 -5.04
#